data_AF-S4XUY2-F1
#
_entry.id   AF-S4XUY2-F1
#
_cell.length_a   1.000
_cell.length_b   1.000
_cell.length_c   1.000
_cell.angle_alpha   90.00
_cell.angle_beta   90.00
_cell.angle_gamma   90.00
#
_symmetry.space_group_name_H-M   'P 1'
#
loop_
_entity.id
_entity.type
_entity.pdbx_description
1 polymer ?
#
loop_
_entity_poly.entity_id
_entity_poly.type
_entity_poly.pdbx_seq_one_letter_code
_entity_poly.pdbx_strand_id
1 'polypeptide(L)'
;MISVRSLCSIALVLVASGVAGCKEDPPPPQPEQPASSAAANKGKNLRTPVSPIAKVDPQSMKEYRVDVCYFGTLSLKQARDAYLASLGKDEPSEKKIPKFGTEDQAKAGDAPKGLLPAKPPVPGAAAAAPSGSAAAGSAKAGPTPPGKDDRRPFNFSARAPHERNARACTVALSLKEPAMPDVDAALAEYAPFATELAKNIATAANYYQREEYKKDSFAKGKALHAKLIADFQKLDAHSDKLGLAVSAWHSSHLPDLSKAEEGQKAAITALEDARALMVILASKNVDPAAAKTALQKVETSTAALKTHGTSHQTDPWAKIMAPALEGFIRDVKAAEPKLTDQGISSPALFLPVVTSFVSVVEGKHRALSRSLMAKGQAATREAAKPAAPAAPAAEPQKE
;
A
#
# COMPACT_ATOMS: atom_id res chain seq x y z
N MET A 1 37.71 -9.52 -5.28
CA MET A 1 38.10 -9.06 -6.64
C MET A 1 37.99 -10.24 -7.60
N ILE A 2 36.87 -10.40 -8.29
CA ILE A 2 36.63 -11.43 -9.32
C ILE A 2 35.68 -10.76 -10.34
N SER A 3 36.25 -10.15 -11.38
CA SER A 3 36.40 -10.65 -12.76
C SER A 3 35.12 -10.59 -13.59
N VAL A 4 34.98 -9.46 -14.27
CA VAL A 4 34.06 -9.16 -15.36
C VAL A 4 34.57 -9.82 -16.66
N ARG A 5 33.68 -10.48 -17.41
CA ARG A 5 33.70 -10.59 -18.89
C ARG A 5 32.59 -11.55 -19.36
N SER A 6 31.64 -11.07 -20.14
CA SER A 6 31.73 -11.18 -21.62
C SER A 6 30.36 -10.94 -22.24
N LEU A 7 30.32 -9.90 -23.07
CA LEU A 7 29.26 -9.56 -24.01
C LEU A 7 29.18 -10.63 -25.11
N CYS A 8 27.97 -11.01 -25.50
CA CYS A 8 27.72 -11.58 -26.83
C CYS A 8 26.43 -10.97 -27.39
N SER A 9 26.64 -10.24 -28.47
CA SER A 9 25.67 -9.61 -29.35
C SER A 9 24.75 -10.64 -30.00
N ILE A 10 23.45 -10.35 -30.06
CA ILE A 10 22.55 -11.02 -31.01
C ILE A 10 21.96 -9.95 -31.93
N ALA A 11 22.16 -10.20 -33.22
CA ALA A 11 21.85 -9.35 -34.35
C ALA A 11 20.35 -9.26 -34.64
N LEU A 12 19.98 -8.07 -35.13
CA LEU A 12 18.74 -7.75 -35.83
C LEU A 12 18.50 -8.69 -37.03
N VAL A 13 17.27 -9.19 -37.16
CA VAL A 13 16.71 -9.62 -38.45
C VAL A 13 15.42 -8.84 -38.68
N LEU A 14 15.50 -7.91 -39.63
CA LEU A 14 14.39 -7.22 -40.26
C LEU A 14 13.73 -8.16 -41.28
N VAL A 15 12.42 -8.41 -41.15
CA VAL A 15 11.59 -8.93 -42.23
C VAL A 15 10.47 -7.94 -42.47
N ALA A 16 10.54 -7.28 -43.63
CA ALA A 16 9.45 -6.50 -44.20
C ALA A 16 8.50 -7.45 -44.95
N SER A 17 7.20 -7.29 -44.74
CA SER A 17 6.16 -7.76 -45.65
C SER A 17 4.98 -6.81 -45.52
N GLY A 18 4.69 -6.06 -46.58
CA GLY A 18 3.48 -5.25 -46.68
C GLY A 18 2.43 -5.95 -47.53
N VAL A 19 1.15 -5.63 -47.31
CA VAL A 19 0.12 -5.44 -48.35
C VAL A 19 -1.12 -4.76 -47.75
N ALA A 20 -1.66 -3.82 -48.54
CA ALA A 20 -3.06 -3.37 -48.73
C ALA A 20 -4.04 -3.48 -47.53
N GLY A 21 -4.80 -2.46 -47.13
CA GLY A 21 -5.41 -1.38 -47.91
C GLY A 21 -6.92 -1.44 -47.68
N CYS A 22 -7.45 -0.60 -46.79
CA CYS A 22 -8.88 -0.25 -46.71
C CYS A 22 -8.97 1.21 -46.27
N LYS A 23 -9.57 2.04 -47.13
CA LYS A 23 -10.05 3.38 -46.81
C LYS A 23 -11.30 3.22 -45.95
N GLU A 24 -11.32 3.76 -44.74
CA GLU A 24 -12.55 4.02 -44.00
C GLU A 24 -12.82 5.52 -44.03
N ASP A 25 -14.03 5.84 -44.50
CA ASP A 25 -14.57 7.18 -44.66
C ASP A 25 -14.66 7.95 -43.33
N PRO A 26 -14.49 9.28 -43.35
CA PRO A 26 -14.69 10.11 -42.18
C PRO A 26 -16.17 10.11 -41.76
N PRO A 27 -16.48 10.09 -40.45
CA PRO A 27 -17.85 10.13 -39.97
C PRO A 27 -18.52 11.46 -40.36
N PRO A 28 -19.83 11.44 -40.68
CA PRO A 28 -20.56 12.62 -41.14
C PRO A 28 -20.64 13.69 -40.04
N PRO A 29 -20.71 14.98 -40.43
CA PRO A 29 -20.78 16.10 -39.50
C PRO A 29 -22.03 16.00 -38.62
N GLN A 30 -21.83 16.09 -37.31
CA GLN A 30 -22.93 16.21 -36.36
C GLN A 30 -23.70 17.52 -36.62
N PRO A 31 -25.05 17.50 -36.64
CA PRO A 31 -25.85 18.72 -36.72
C PRO A 31 -25.60 19.61 -35.51
N GLU A 32 -25.34 20.90 -35.76
CA GLU A 32 -25.28 21.95 -34.76
C GLU A 32 -26.56 21.93 -33.92
N GLN A 33 -26.43 21.69 -32.62
CA GLN A 33 -27.52 21.94 -31.68
C GLN A 33 -27.66 23.46 -31.48
N PRO A 34 -28.88 24.02 -31.56
CA PRO A 34 -29.11 25.43 -31.31
C PRO A 34 -28.71 25.79 -29.88
N ALA A 35 -28.01 26.91 -29.75
CA ALA A 35 -27.70 27.56 -28.49
C ALA A 35 -28.98 27.74 -27.66
N SER A 36 -29.08 27.03 -26.53
CA SER A 36 -30.11 27.30 -25.53
C SER A 36 -29.68 28.49 -24.69
N SER A 37 -30.42 29.58 -24.85
CA SER A 37 -30.30 30.85 -24.16
C SER A 37 -30.67 30.76 -22.67
N ALA A 38 -29.73 31.18 -21.83
CA ALA A 38 -29.89 31.94 -20.59
C ALA A 38 -31.06 31.63 -19.64
N ALA A 39 -30.71 31.16 -18.44
CA ALA A 39 -31.34 31.61 -17.19
C ALA A 39 -30.25 32.03 -16.19
N ALA A 40 -30.15 33.34 -15.99
CA ALA A 40 -29.22 33.98 -15.08
C ALA A 40 -29.66 33.79 -13.63
N ASN A 41 -29.01 32.89 -12.89
CA ASN A 41 -28.99 32.93 -11.44
C ASN A 41 -27.65 33.51 -10.98
N LYS A 42 -27.64 34.84 -10.77
CA LYS A 42 -26.55 35.59 -10.12
C LYS A 42 -26.49 35.24 -8.63
N GLY A 43 -26.01 34.05 -8.31
CA GLY A 43 -25.43 33.74 -7.00
C GLY A 43 -23.91 33.79 -7.14
N LYS A 44 -23.24 34.74 -6.49
CA LYS A 44 -21.78 34.89 -6.48
C LYS A 44 -21.12 33.68 -5.79
N ASN A 45 -21.01 32.54 -6.50
CA ASN A 45 -20.01 31.53 -6.20
C ASN A 45 -18.69 32.01 -6.81
N LEU A 46 -18.05 32.97 -6.13
CA LEU A 46 -16.63 33.23 -6.30
C LEU A 46 -15.92 31.97 -5.78
N ARG A 47 -15.81 30.94 -6.63
CA ARG A 47 -14.82 29.88 -6.43
C ARG A 47 -13.48 30.61 -6.43
N THR A 48 -12.90 30.73 -5.25
CA THR A 48 -11.55 31.24 -5.05
C THR A 48 -10.65 30.51 -6.05
N PRO A 49 -9.82 31.23 -6.83
CA PRO A 49 -8.90 30.58 -7.76
C PRO A 49 -8.06 29.58 -6.97
N VAL A 50 -8.21 28.30 -7.31
CA VAL A 50 -7.42 27.23 -6.68
C VAL A 50 -5.99 27.44 -7.16
N SER A 51 -5.12 27.86 -6.26
CA SER A 51 -3.69 28.00 -6.56
C SER A 51 -3.14 26.71 -7.15
N PRO A 52 -2.15 26.78 -8.06
CA PRO A 52 -1.51 25.60 -8.62
C PRO A 52 -0.96 24.71 -7.50
N ILE A 53 -1.56 23.54 -7.29
CA ILE A 53 -1.04 22.55 -6.36
C ILE A 53 0.19 21.92 -7.02
N ALA A 54 1.34 21.97 -6.34
CA ALA A 54 2.53 21.28 -6.78
C ALA A 54 2.19 19.79 -6.98
N LYS A 55 2.31 19.31 -8.23
CA LYS A 55 1.99 17.94 -8.58
C LYS A 55 3.10 17.02 -8.08
N VAL A 56 2.71 15.81 -7.67
CA VAL A 56 3.69 14.75 -7.41
C VAL A 56 4.42 14.47 -8.72
N ASP A 57 5.75 14.43 -8.65
CA ASP A 57 6.60 14.15 -9.79
C ASP A 57 6.24 12.77 -10.41
N PRO A 58 6.20 12.64 -11.75
CA PRO A 58 5.89 11.38 -12.42
C PRO A 58 6.79 10.20 -12.01
N GLN A 59 8.09 10.43 -11.79
CA GLN A 59 9.01 9.37 -11.33
C GLN A 59 8.56 8.82 -9.97
N SER A 60 8.30 9.72 -9.02
CA SER A 60 7.82 9.39 -7.67
C SER A 60 6.49 8.64 -7.69
N MET A 61 5.60 8.95 -8.64
CA MET A 61 4.35 8.23 -8.84
C MET A 61 4.58 6.83 -9.38
N LYS A 62 5.48 6.68 -10.36
CA LYS A 62 5.77 5.39 -10.99
C LYS A 62 6.45 4.44 -10.02
N GLU A 63 7.51 4.88 -9.34
CA GLU A 63 8.18 4.12 -8.28
C GLU A 63 7.21 3.65 -7.20
N TYR A 64 6.34 4.55 -6.74
CA TYR A 64 5.29 4.20 -5.78
C TYR A 64 4.42 3.04 -6.27
N ARG A 65 3.95 3.07 -7.52
CA ARG A 65 3.11 2.00 -8.08
C ARG A 65 3.88 0.71 -8.29
N VAL A 66 5.14 0.81 -8.72
CA VAL A 66 6.06 -0.32 -8.87
C VAL A 66 6.29 -1.02 -7.53
N ASP A 67 6.56 -0.26 -6.47
CA ASP A 67 6.78 -0.80 -5.13
C ASP A 67 5.53 -1.49 -4.58
N VAL A 68 4.36 -0.85 -4.69
CA VAL A 68 3.09 -1.47 -4.25
C VAL A 68 2.80 -2.74 -5.05
N CYS A 69 3.09 -2.76 -6.36
CA CYS A 69 2.99 -3.95 -7.18
C CYS A 69 3.92 -5.06 -6.67
N TYR A 70 5.23 -4.79 -6.62
CA TYR A 70 6.22 -5.80 -6.30
C TYR A 70 6.04 -6.35 -4.89
N PHE A 71 6.10 -5.49 -3.87
CA PHE A 71 6.00 -5.94 -2.48
C PHE A 71 4.59 -6.43 -2.14
N GLY A 72 3.55 -5.79 -2.67
CA GLY A 72 2.18 -6.25 -2.42
C GLY A 72 1.89 -7.63 -3.02
N THR A 73 2.47 -7.95 -4.18
CA THR A 73 2.27 -9.27 -4.80
C THR A 73 3.08 -10.39 -4.15
N LEU A 74 3.95 -10.09 -3.18
CA LEU A 74 4.51 -11.13 -2.29
C LEU A 74 3.40 -11.89 -1.53
N SER A 75 2.23 -11.28 -1.35
CA SER A 75 1.05 -11.97 -0.84
C SER A 75 0.58 -13.14 -1.73
N LEU A 76 0.90 -13.16 -3.03
CA LEU A 76 0.60 -14.30 -3.90
C LEU A 76 1.46 -15.52 -3.53
N LYS A 77 2.71 -15.32 -3.12
CA LYS A 77 3.58 -16.40 -2.62
C LYS A 77 3.02 -16.97 -1.33
N GLN A 78 2.53 -16.11 -0.43
CA GLN A 78 1.86 -16.55 0.79
C GLN A 78 0.58 -17.35 0.52
N ALA A 79 -0.25 -16.92 -0.44
CA ALA A 79 -1.44 -17.68 -0.84
C ALA A 79 -1.07 -19.07 -1.40
N ARG A 80 -0.02 -19.14 -2.23
CA ARG A 80 0.54 -20.42 -2.70
C ARG A 80 0.97 -21.30 -1.52
N ASP A 81 1.78 -20.77 -0.61
CA ASP A 81 2.38 -21.57 0.45
C ASP A 81 1.29 -22.08 1.42
N ALA A 82 0.29 -21.24 1.74
CA ALA A 82 -0.89 -21.66 2.49
C ALA A 82 -1.69 -22.74 1.76
N TYR A 83 -1.88 -22.59 0.45
CA TYR A 83 -2.58 -23.56 -0.38
C TYR A 83 -1.87 -24.92 -0.40
N LEU A 84 -0.57 -24.93 -0.69
CA LEU A 84 0.24 -26.12 -0.71
C LEU A 84 0.33 -26.77 0.68
N ALA A 85 0.45 -25.98 1.75
CA ALA A 85 0.43 -26.52 3.11
C ALA A 85 -0.93 -27.16 3.49
N SER A 86 -2.04 -26.60 3.00
CA SER A 86 -3.38 -27.12 3.30
C SER A 86 -3.71 -28.45 2.62
N LEU A 87 -3.15 -28.68 1.43
CA LEU A 87 -3.41 -29.90 0.64
C LEU A 87 -2.27 -30.93 0.74
N GLY A 88 -1.04 -30.48 0.89
CA GLY A 88 0.14 -31.30 0.67
C GLY A 88 0.29 -31.63 -0.82
N LYS A 89 0.43 -32.93 -1.14
CA LYS A 89 0.51 -33.43 -2.52
C LYS A 89 -0.84 -33.87 -3.09
N ASP A 90 -1.91 -33.72 -2.31
CA ASP A 90 -3.22 -34.27 -2.65
C ASP A 90 -4.08 -33.26 -3.39
N GLU A 91 -5.06 -33.78 -4.13
CA GLU A 91 -6.13 -32.98 -4.72
C GLU A 91 -7.16 -32.55 -3.66
N PRO A 92 -7.93 -31.46 -3.93
CA PRO A 92 -9.05 -31.08 -3.09
C PRO A 92 -10.06 -32.22 -2.93
N SER A 93 -10.49 -32.46 -1.69
CA SER A 93 -11.45 -33.50 -1.32
C SER A 93 -12.19 -33.14 -0.03
N GLU A 94 -13.19 -33.93 0.36
CA GLU A 94 -13.94 -33.72 1.62
C GLU A 94 -13.04 -33.65 2.85
N LYS A 95 -11.92 -34.39 2.85
CA LYS A 95 -10.95 -34.39 3.94
C LYS A 95 -9.94 -33.25 3.86
N LYS A 96 -9.82 -32.61 2.69
CA LYS A 96 -8.78 -31.61 2.37
C LYS A 96 -9.38 -30.47 1.55
N ILE A 97 -9.96 -29.52 2.26
CA ILE A 97 -10.40 -28.25 1.68
C ILE A 97 -9.21 -27.29 1.66
N PRO A 98 -8.84 -26.72 0.48
CA PRO A 98 -7.72 -25.82 0.39
C PRO A 98 -7.94 -24.53 1.19
N LYS A 99 -6.85 -23.93 1.66
CA LYS A 99 -6.82 -22.63 2.35
C LYS A 99 -5.84 -21.69 1.67
N PHE A 100 -6.10 -20.39 1.70
CA PHE A 100 -5.28 -19.36 1.07
C PHE A 100 -4.62 -18.41 2.08
N GLY A 101 -4.77 -18.67 3.38
CA GLY A 101 -4.08 -17.94 4.45
C GLY A 101 -4.72 -16.60 4.80
N THR A 102 -5.96 -16.36 4.37
CA THR A 102 -6.77 -15.20 4.74
C THR A 102 -7.86 -15.55 5.76
N GLU A 103 -8.07 -16.84 6.03
CA GLU A 103 -9.18 -17.35 6.84
C GLU A 103 -9.07 -16.97 8.32
N ASP A 104 -7.85 -16.86 8.85
CA ASP A 104 -7.61 -16.47 10.24
C ASP A 104 -7.83 -14.96 10.47
N GLN A 105 -7.69 -14.13 9.42
CA GLN A 105 -7.98 -12.69 9.52
C GLN A 105 -9.47 -12.40 9.69
N ALA A 106 -10.35 -13.27 9.21
CA ALA A 106 -11.79 -13.16 9.43
C ALA A 106 -12.20 -13.44 10.89
N LYS A 107 -11.35 -14.14 11.66
CA LYS A 107 -11.56 -14.39 13.10
C LYS A 107 -10.89 -13.38 14.02
N ALA A 108 -10.03 -12.50 13.51
CA ALA A 108 -9.31 -11.48 14.28
C ALA A 108 -10.19 -10.30 14.75
N GLY A 109 -11.50 -10.52 14.91
CA GLY A 109 -12.39 -9.69 15.73
C GLY A 109 -12.32 -10.01 17.22
N ASP A 110 -11.71 -11.15 17.60
CA ASP A 110 -11.41 -11.47 18.99
C ASP A 110 -9.98 -11.07 19.34
N ALA A 111 -9.82 -9.87 19.89
CA ALA A 111 -8.60 -9.47 20.58
C ALA A 111 -8.30 -10.47 21.73
N PRO A 112 -7.01 -10.74 22.05
CA PRO A 112 -6.68 -11.62 23.15
C PRO A 112 -7.22 -11.04 24.46
N LYS A 113 -8.08 -11.80 25.15
CA LYS A 113 -8.45 -11.56 26.56
C LYS A 113 -7.21 -11.76 27.44
N GLY A 114 -6.35 -10.75 27.46
CA GLY A 114 -5.24 -10.62 28.40
C GLY A 114 -5.69 -9.86 29.64
N LEU A 115 -5.73 -10.56 30.77
CA LEU A 115 -5.42 -10.07 32.11
C LEU A 115 -6.25 -8.87 32.61
N LEU A 116 -7.40 -9.16 33.20
CA LEU A 116 -8.04 -8.26 34.15
C LEU A 116 -7.15 -8.14 35.41
N PRO A 117 -6.84 -6.94 35.91
CA PRO A 117 -6.19 -6.77 37.20
C PRO A 117 -7.14 -7.18 38.33
N ALA A 118 -6.54 -7.74 39.38
CA ALA A 118 -7.22 -8.25 40.56
C ALA A 118 -8.17 -7.24 41.22
N LYS A 119 -9.28 -7.78 41.70
CA LYS A 119 -10.34 -7.15 42.49
C LYS A 119 -9.78 -6.45 43.74
N PRO A 120 -10.09 -5.18 44.02
CA PRO A 120 -9.85 -4.58 45.33
C PRO A 120 -10.88 -5.08 46.36
N PRO A 121 -10.52 -5.22 47.64
CA PRO A 121 -11.44 -5.69 48.68
C PRO A 121 -12.47 -4.62 49.06
N VAL A 122 -13.65 -5.10 49.43
CA VAL A 122 -14.79 -4.32 49.95
C VAL A 122 -14.69 -4.21 51.47
N PRO A 123 -15.00 -3.03 52.04
CA PRO A 123 -15.94 -2.92 53.17
C PRO A 123 -16.98 -1.79 52.87
N GLY A 124 -18.30 -2.02 52.85
CA GLY A 124 -19.21 -2.05 54.01
C GLY A 124 -19.06 -0.79 54.88
N ALA A 125 -20.01 0.12 55.13
CA ALA A 125 -21.46 0.21 54.91
C ALA A 125 -21.92 1.69 55.17
N ALA A 126 -23.22 1.94 54.93
CA ALA A 126 -24.07 3.04 55.47
C ALA A 126 -24.28 4.35 54.69
N ALA A 127 -25.40 4.36 53.95
CA ALA A 127 -26.56 5.26 54.00
C ALA A 127 -26.47 6.81 53.98
N ALA A 128 -27.35 7.34 53.11
CA ALA A 128 -28.16 8.57 53.19
C ALA A 128 -27.80 9.73 52.22
N ALA A 129 -28.81 10.14 51.45
CA ALA A 129 -28.89 11.34 50.60
C ALA A 129 -29.75 12.43 51.31
N PRO A 130 -30.09 13.59 50.72
CA PRO A 130 -29.56 14.34 49.56
C PRO A 130 -29.33 15.86 49.84
N SER A 131 -28.67 16.59 48.92
CA SER A 131 -29.09 17.93 48.40
C SER A 131 -27.93 18.68 47.73
N GLY A 132 -28.23 19.47 46.68
CA GLY A 132 -27.45 20.67 46.33
C GLY A 132 -26.67 20.69 45.00
N SER A 133 -27.35 21.13 43.94
CA SER A 133 -26.90 21.95 42.79
C SER A 133 -25.57 21.72 42.03
N ALA A 134 -25.77 21.58 40.70
CA ALA A 134 -25.09 22.29 39.59
C ALA A 134 -23.59 22.04 39.32
N ALA A 135 -23.30 21.42 38.17
CA ALA A 135 -22.53 22.02 37.06
C ALA A 135 -22.37 21.02 35.90
N ALA A 136 -22.48 21.53 34.67
CA ALA A 136 -22.40 20.79 33.42
C ALA A 136 -21.01 20.18 33.17
N GLY A 137 -20.99 18.90 32.80
CA GLY A 137 -19.77 18.19 32.41
C GLY A 137 -20.07 17.02 31.46
N SER A 138 -19.60 17.17 30.22
CA SER A 138 -19.23 16.13 29.24
C SER A 138 -20.05 14.83 29.18
N ALA A 139 -20.88 14.72 28.14
CA ALA A 139 -21.55 13.48 27.75
C ALA A 139 -20.55 12.34 27.48
N LYS A 140 -20.51 11.34 28.38
CA LYS A 140 -19.95 10.01 28.12
C LYS A 140 -20.97 9.22 27.30
N ALA A 141 -20.56 8.75 26.12
CA ALA A 141 -21.32 7.80 25.34
C ALA A 141 -21.51 6.50 26.13
N GLY A 142 -22.76 6.07 26.28
CA GLY A 142 -23.12 4.79 26.92
C GLY A 142 -22.83 3.57 26.04
N PRO A 143 -22.87 2.36 26.61
CA PRO A 143 -22.51 1.12 25.92
C PRO A 143 -23.55 0.75 24.85
N THR A 144 -23.07 0.44 23.65
CA THR A 144 -23.90 -0.05 22.53
C THR A 144 -24.26 -1.52 22.74
N PRO A 145 -25.52 -1.95 22.49
CA PRO A 145 -25.94 -3.34 22.67
C PRO A 145 -25.36 -4.27 21.59
N PRO A 146 -25.24 -5.59 21.85
CA PRO A 146 -24.57 -6.53 20.96
C PRO A 146 -25.52 -7.02 19.86
N GLY A 147 -25.02 -7.04 18.62
CA GLY A 147 -25.58 -7.83 17.53
C GLY A 147 -26.05 -7.02 16.32
N LYS A 148 -25.19 -6.88 15.31
CA LYS A 148 -25.59 -6.71 13.89
C LYS A 148 -24.46 -6.76 12.85
N ASP A 149 -23.41 -7.57 13.01
CA ASP A 149 -22.36 -7.66 11.98
C ASP A 149 -22.43 -8.89 11.05
N ASP A 150 -23.34 -9.84 11.27
CA ASP A 150 -23.41 -11.07 10.46
C ASP A 150 -24.11 -10.96 9.08
N ARG A 151 -24.51 -9.76 8.62
CA ARG A 151 -25.27 -9.64 7.34
C ARG A 151 -24.87 -8.44 6.47
N ARG A 152 -23.58 -8.14 6.32
CA ARG A 152 -23.13 -7.28 5.21
C ARG A 152 -22.84 -8.15 3.98
N PRO A 153 -23.59 -8.02 2.86
CA PRO A 153 -23.42 -8.87 1.68
C PRO A 153 -22.11 -8.64 0.91
N PHE A 154 -21.32 -7.64 1.29
CA PHE A 154 -20.05 -7.29 0.66
C PHE A 154 -19.04 -6.91 1.73
N ASN A 155 -18.33 -7.91 2.26
CA ASN A 155 -17.13 -7.68 3.04
C ASN A 155 -16.03 -7.21 2.05
N PHE A 156 -15.92 -5.90 1.80
CA PHE A 156 -14.87 -5.35 0.94
C PHE A 156 -13.46 -5.58 1.50
N SER A 157 -13.35 -5.81 2.81
CA SER A 157 -12.15 -6.30 3.51
C SER A 157 -11.83 -7.77 3.19
N ALA A 158 -12.73 -8.49 2.51
CA ALA A 158 -12.51 -9.85 2.00
C ALA A 158 -12.23 -9.91 0.50
N ARG A 159 -12.01 -8.77 -0.19
CA ARG A 159 -11.18 -8.83 -1.41
C ARG A 159 -9.80 -9.23 -0.92
N ALA A 160 -9.43 -10.49 -1.14
CA ALA A 160 -8.15 -11.02 -0.70
C ALA A 160 -7.05 -10.01 -1.09
N PRO A 161 -6.14 -9.63 -0.17
CA PRO A 161 -5.12 -8.60 -0.41
C PRO A 161 -4.40 -8.75 -1.76
N HIS A 162 -4.30 -9.99 -2.23
CA HIS A 162 -3.83 -10.43 -3.54
C HIS A 162 -4.40 -9.62 -4.72
N GLU A 163 -5.73 -9.42 -4.81
CA GLU A 163 -6.33 -8.73 -5.96
C GLU A 163 -6.02 -7.24 -5.99
N ARG A 164 -6.05 -6.59 -4.81
CA ARG A 164 -5.70 -5.17 -4.69
C ARG A 164 -4.25 -4.95 -5.14
N ASN A 165 -3.35 -5.81 -4.68
CA ASN A 165 -1.94 -5.68 -4.95
C ASN A 165 -1.59 -6.05 -6.40
N ALA A 166 -2.22 -7.07 -6.98
CA ALA A 166 -2.05 -7.41 -8.39
C ALA A 166 -2.53 -6.29 -9.33
N ARG A 167 -3.64 -5.62 -9.01
CA ARG A 167 -4.11 -4.45 -9.77
C ARG A 167 -3.11 -3.29 -9.75
N ALA A 168 -2.32 -3.15 -8.69
CA ALA A 168 -1.27 -2.13 -8.64
C ALA A 168 -0.22 -2.34 -9.74
N CYS A 169 0.03 -3.58 -10.16
CA CYS A 169 0.92 -3.89 -11.29
C CYS A 169 0.39 -3.39 -12.62
N THR A 170 -0.92 -3.53 -12.88
CA THR A 170 -1.55 -2.96 -14.08
C THR A 170 -1.47 -1.44 -14.07
N VAL A 171 -1.66 -0.80 -12.91
CA VAL A 171 -1.50 0.65 -12.77
C VAL A 171 -0.05 1.06 -13.02
N ALA A 172 0.94 0.35 -12.45
CA ALA A 172 2.35 0.61 -12.69
C ALA A 172 2.70 0.51 -14.20
N LEU A 173 2.24 -0.55 -14.87
CA LEU A 173 2.46 -0.75 -16.31
C LEU A 173 1.82 0.33 -17.19
N SER A 174 0.73 0.94 -16.73
CA SER A 174 0.04 2.04 -17.44
C SER A 174 0.80 3.37 -17.38
N LEU A 175 1.71 3.54 -16.41
CA LEU A 175 2.53 4.73 -16.27
C LEU A 175 3.74 4.64 -17.22
N LYS A 176 3.58 5.20 -18.42
CA LYS A 176 4.64 5.17 -19.45
C LYS A 176 5.81 6.10 -19.12
N GLU A 177 5.51 7.24 -18.53
CA GLU A 177 6.51 8.24 -18.16
C GLU A 177 6.72 8.31 -16.65
N PRO A 178 7.97 8.43 -16.20
CA PRO A 178 9.22 8.31 -16.98
C PRO A 178 9.52 6.85 -17.36
N ALA A 179 10.29 6.64 -18.42
CA ALA A 179 10.68 5.29 -18.83
C ALA A 179 11.55 4.59 -17.77
N MET A 180 11.21 3.33 -17.46
CA MET A 180 11.98 2.45 -16.59
C MET A 180 12.23 1.14 -17.34
N PRO A 181 13.10 1.11 -18.38
CA PRO A 181 13.05 0.09 -19.43
C PRO A 181 13.00 -1.37 -18.94
N ASP A 182 13.89 -1.75 -18.03
CA ASP A 182 13.95 -3.11 -17.49
C ASP A 182 12.75 -3.43 -16.59
N VAL A 183 12.28 -2.46 -15.81
CA VAL A 183 11.09 -2.62 -14.95
C VAL A 183 9.83 -2.67 -15.79
N ASP A 184 9.71 -1.85 -16.83
CA ASP A 184 8.59 -1.81 -17.76
C ASP A 184 8.48 -3.12 -18.54
N ALA A 185 9.62 -3.66 -19.00
CA ALA A 185 9.67 -4.98 -19.64
C ALA A 185 9.26 -6.10 -18.68
N ALA A 186 9.73 -6.08 -17.42
CA ALA A 186 9.34 -7.06 -16.42
C ALA A 186 7.85 -6.94 -16.04
N LEU A 187 7.32 -5.72 -15.93
CA LEU A 187 5.90 -5.47 -15.65
C LEU A 187 4.99 -5.92 -16.79
N ALA A 188 5.41 -5.75 -18.05
CA ALA A 188 4.63 -6.18 -19.22
C ALA A 188 4.34 -7.68 -19.19
N GLU A 189 5.28 -8.47 -18.66
CA GLU A 189 5.12 -9.92 -18.46
C GLU A 189 4.38 -10.24 -17.15
N TYR A 190 4.77 -9.62 -16.04
CA TYR A 190 4.29 -9.99 -14.72
C TYR A 190 2.87 -9.50 -14.41
N ALA A 191 2.50 -8.28 -14.82
CA ALA A 191 1.21 -7.69 -14.49
C ALA A 191 -0.01 -8.54 -14.97
N PRO A 192 -0.07 -9.04 -16.22
CA PRO A 192 -1.15 -9.91 -16.65
C PRO A 192 -1.16 -11.25 -15.90
N PHE A 193 0.02 -11.86 -15.68
CA PHE A 193 0.16 -13.09 -14.92
C PHE A 193 -0.34 -12.95 -13.47
N ALA A 194 0.13 -11.93 -12.75
CA ALA A 194 -0.24 -11.67 -11.36
C ALA A 194 -1.74 -11.39 -11.21
N THR A 195 -2.34 -10.68 -12.17
CA THR A 195 -3.78 -10.37 -12.18
C THR A 195 -4.62 -11.63 -12.36
N GLU A 196 -4.24 -12.48 -13.32
CA GLU A 196 -4.96 -13.73 -13.57
C GLU A 196 -4.79 -14.72 -12.41
N LEU A 197 -3.59 -14.83 -11.83
CA LEU A 197 -3.37 -15.66 -10.65
C LEU A 197 -4.19 -15.18 -9.45
N ALA A 198 -4.20 -13.87 -9.15
CA ALA A 198 -5.02 -13.32 -8.07
C ALA A 198 -6.51 -13.62 -8.26
N LYS A 199 -7.00 -13.52 -9.50
CA LYS A 199 -8.38 -13.88 -9.86
C LYS A 199 -8.65 -15.38 -9.70
N ASN A 200 -7.71 -16.25 -10.06
CA ASN A 200 -7.84 -17.70 -9.87
C ASN A 200 -7.90 -18.07 -8.38
N ILE A 201 -7.05 -17.45 -7.56
CA ILE A 201 -7.07 -17.59 -6.10
C ILE A 201 -8.43 -17.15 -5.55
N ALA A 202 -8.91 -15.95 -5.91
CA ALA A 202 -10.20 -15.46 -5.45
C ALA A 202 -11.36 -16.35 -5.90
N THR A 203 -11.31 -16.87 -7.14
CA THR A 203 -12.33 -17.80 -7.66
C THR A 203 -12.35 -19.10 -6.86
N ALA A 204 -11.19 -19.67 -6.56
CA ALA A 204 -11.07 -20.88 -5.76
C ALA A 204 -11.49 -20.64 -4.31
N ALA A 205 -11.03 -19.57 -3.68
CA ALA A 205 -11.43 -19.20 -2.33
C ALA A 205 -12.96 -19.08 -2.21
N ASN A 206 -13.60 -18.37 -3.15
CA ASN A 206 -15.06 -18.25 -3.20
C ASN A 206 -15.77 -19.59 -3.42
N TYR A 207 -15.25 -20.46 -4.30
CA TYR A 207 -15.82 -21.78 -4.56
C TYR A 207 -15.84 -22.65 -3.29
N TYR A 208 -14.74 -22.70 -2.55
CA TYR A 208 -14.67 -23.46 -1.30
C TYR A 208 -15.45 -22.80 -0.16
N GLN A 209 -15.40 -21.47 -0.04
CA GLN A 209 -16.16 -20.72 0.97
C GLN A 209 -17.68 -20.89 0.81
N ARG A 210 -18.17 -20.92 -0.44
CA ARG A 210 -19.59 -21.12 -0.76
C ARG A 210 -20.02 -22.58 -0.75
N GLU A 211 -19.10 -23.48 -0.41
CA GLU A 211 -19.31 -24.93 -0.42
C GLU A 211 -19.86 -25.45 -1.74
N GLU A 212 -19.50 -24.80 -2.87
CA GLU A 212 -19.98 -25.20 -4.20
C GLU A 212 -19.53 -26.63 -4.56
N TYR A 213 -18.45 -27.11 -3.94
CA TYR A 213 -17.96 -28.48 -4.06
C TYR A 213 -18.97 -29.56 -3.66
N LYS A 214 -19.95 -29.24 -2.81
CA LYS A 214 -21.03 -30.18 -2.44
C LYS A 214 -22.00 -30.42 -3.60
N LYS A 215 -22.05 -29.52 -4.58
CA LYS A 215 -22.98 -29.57 -5.72
C LYS A 215 -22.40 -30.29 -6.93
N ASP A 216 -21.09 -30.24 -7.11
CA ASP A 216 -20.39 -30.78 -8.28
C ASP A 216 -19.35 -31.85 -7.91
N SER A 217 -19.41 -32.37 -6.68
CA SER A 217 -18.48 -33.39 -6.16
C SER A 217 -17.01 -33.05 -6.46
N PHE A 218 -16.63 -31.79 -6.23
CA PHE A 218 -15.28 -31.24 -6.44
C PHE A 218 -14.83 -31.09 -7.91
N ALA A 219 -15.69 -31.26 -8.91
CA ALA A 219 -15.29 -31.17 -10.32
C ALA A 219 -14.61 -29.82 -10.65
N LYS A 220 -15.23 -28.70 -10.30
CA LYS A 220 -14.64 -27.36 -10.48
C LYS A 220 -13.43 -27.14 -9.57
N GLY A 221 -13.45 -27.69 -8.35
CA GLY A 221 -12.34 -27.63 -7.40
C GLY A 221 -11.05 -28.25 -7.94
N LYS A 222 -11.15 -29.41 -8.59
CA LYS A 222 -10.02 -30.10 -9.24
C LYS A 222 -9.51 -29.35 -10.47
N ALA A 223 -10.41 -28.80 -11.29
CA ALA A 223 -10.02 -27.97 -12.43
C ALA A 223 -9.26 -26.71 -11.97
N LEU A 224 -9.74 -26.05 -10.91
CA LEU A 224 -9.06 -24.90 -10.30
C LEU A 224 -7.72 -25.29 -9.68
N HIS A 225 -7.63 -26.45 -9.03
CA HIS A 225 -6.37 -26.98 -8.49
C HIS A 225 -5.29 -27.13 -9.57
N ALA A 226 -5.61 -27.79 -10.68
CA ALA A 226 -4.67 -27.96 -11.79
C ALA A 226 -4.15 -26.61 -12.32
N LYS A 227 -5.05 -25.63 -12.48
CA LYS A 227 -4.69 -24.27 -12.90
C LYS A 227 -3.78 -23.56 -11.89
N LEU A 228 -4.15 -23.61 -10.60
CA LEU A 228 -3.38 -22.96 -9.53
C LEU A 228 -1.98 -23.56 -9.39
N ILE A 229 -1.85 -24.89 -9.44
CA ILE A 229 -0.53 -25.55 -9.36
C ILE A 229 0.36 -25.11 -10.53
N ALA A 230 -0.19 -25.06 -11.75
CA ALA A 230 0.56 -24.60 -12.93
C ALA A 230 0.99 -23.13 -12.82
N ASP A 231 0.13 -22.25 -12.30
CA ASP A 231 0.46 -20.84 -12.09
C ASP A 231 1.49 -20.66 -10.94
N PHE A 232 1.35 -21.42 -9.85
CA PHE A 232 2.27 -21.38 -8.71
C PHE A 232 3.68 -21.82 -9.05
N GLN A 233 3.84 -22.77 -9.96
CA GLN A 233 5.15 -23.18 -10.48
C GLN A 233 5.87 -22.05 -11.24
N LYS A 234 5.11 -21.13 -11.85
CA LYS A 234 5.66 -19.98 -12.60
C LYS A 234 5.86 -18.74 -11.73
N LEU A 235 5.19 -18.69 -10.57
CA LEU A 235 5.13 -17.50 -9.73
C LEU A 235 6.51 -16.99 -9.30
N ASP A 236 7.40 -17.86 -8.84
CA ASP A 236 8.73 -17.43 -8.38
C ASP A 236 9.55 -16.87 -9.53
N ALA A 237 9.54 -17.51 -10.70
CA ALA A 237 10.30 -17.03 -11.86
C ALA A 237 9.87 -15.62 -12.28
N HIS A 238 8.55 -15.37 -12.39
CA HIS A 238 8.08 -14.05 -12.78
C HIS A 238 8.27 -12.99 -11.67
N SER A 239 8.01 -13.36 -10.41
CA SER A 239 8.17 -12.47 -9.26
C SER A 239 9.63 -12.07 -9.06
N ASP A 240 10.56 -13.03 -9.19
CA ASP A 240 12.00 -12.79 -9.06
C ASP A 240 12.51 -11.92 -10.21
N LYS A 241 12.03 -12.13 -11.45
CA LYS A 241 12.37 -11.28 -12.60
C LYS A 241 11.99 -9.81 -12.35
N LEU A 242 10.78 -9.56 -11.86
CA LEU A 242 10.38 -8.20 -11.48
C LEU A 242 11.21 -7.69 -10.31
N GLY A 243 11.41 -8.49 -9.26
CA GLY A 243 12.16 -8.09 -8.07
C GLY A 243 13.60 -7.69 -8.38
N LEU A 244 14.27 -8.40 -9.29
CA LEU A 244 15.61 -8.06 -9.77
C LEU A 244 15.61 -6.72 -10.51
N ALA A 245 14.67 -6.50 -11.44
CA ALA A 245 14.57 -5.24 -12.17
C ALA A 245 14.29 -4.05 -11.24
N VAL A 246 13.35 -4.22 -10.28
CA VAL A 246 13.01 -3.19 -9.29
C VAL A 246 14.20 -2.89 -8.37
N SER A 247 14.91 -3.91 -7.89
CA SER A 247 16.07 -3.73 -7.01
C SER A 247 17.23 -3.05 -7.74
N ALA A 248 17.47 -3.40 -9.01
CA ALA A 248 18.50 -2.78 -9.84
C ALA A 248 18.18 -1.31 -10.14
N TRP A 249 16.92 -1.02 -10.50
CA TRP A 249 16.44 0.35 -10.70
C TRP A 249 16.63 1.18 -9.42
N HIS A 250 16.11 0.66 -8.30
CA HIS A 250 16.17 1.35 -7.01
C HIS A 250 17.61 1.68 -6.58
N SER A 251 18.53 0.72 -6.75
CA SER A 251 19.94 0.91 -6.40
C SER A 251 20.65 1.96 -7.25
N SER A 252 20.18 2.19 -8.48
CA SER A 252 20.74 3.19 -9.41
C SER A 252 20.02 4.53 -9.39
N HIS A 253 18.83 4.59 -8.79
CA HIS A 253 17.94 5.76 -8.77
C HIS A 253 17.54 6.12 -7.33
N LEU A 254 18.51 6.11 -6.42
CA LEU A 254 18.27 6.55 -5.05
C LEU A 254 17.81 8.02 -5.04
N PRO A 255 16.84 8.38 -4.18
CA PRO A 255 16.32 9.74 -4.12
C PRO A 255 17.42 10.73 -3.72
N ASP A 256 17.52 11.85 -4.44
CA ASP A 256 18.38 12.97 -4.03
C ASP A 256 17.78 13.69 -2.83
N LEU A 257 18.40 13.51 -1.68
CA LEU A 257 17.99 14.10 -0.41
C LEU A 257 18.70 15.42 -0.08
N SER A 258 19.55 15.94 -0.97
CA SER A 258 20.34 17.17 -0.72
C SER A 258 19.47 18.39 -0.43
N LYS A 259 18.30 18.48 -1.07
CA LYS A 259 17.32 19.57 -0.93
C LYS A 259 16.09 19.18 -0.11
N ALA A 260 16.08 17.98 0.46
CA ALA A 260 14.96 17.50 1.28
C ALA A 260 14.96 18.21 2.65
N GLU A 261 13.76 18.44 3.19
CA GLU A 261 13.60 18.89 4.58
C GLU A 261 14.02 17.77 5.54
N GLU A 262 14.43 18.11 6.76
CA GLU A 262 14.91 17.13 7.75
C GLU A 262 13.90 16.02 8.04
N GLY A 263 12.60 16.34 8.13
CA GLY A 263 11.54 15.35 8.28
C GLY A 263 11.43 14.39 7.09
N GLN A 264 11.63 14.90 5.87
CA GLN A 264 11.68 14.08 4.66
C GLN A 264 12.92 13.18 4.65
N LYS A 265 14.11 13.71 4.99
CA LYS A 265 15.36 12.92 5.05
C LYS A 265 15.22 11.75 6.03
N ALA A 266 14.72 12.04 7.24
CA ALA A 266 14.49 11.01 8.26
C ALA A 266 13.48 9.95 7.80
N ALA A 267 12.37 10.37 7.18
CA ALA A 267 11.35 9.45 6.70
C ALA A 267 11.80 8.57 5.53
N ILE A 268 12.55 9.14 4.58
CA ILE A 268 13.11 8.36 3.47
C ILE A 268 14.18 7.40 3.99
N THR A 269 15.04 7.81 4.92
CA THR A 269 16.02 6.90 5.54
C THR A 269 15.33 5.70 6.19
N ALA A 270 14.27 5.94 6.98
CA ALA A 270 13.53 4.85 7.62
C ALA A 270 12.78 3.94 6.62
N LEU A 271 12.28 4.50 5.51
CA LEU A 271 11.70 3.71 4.43
C LEU A 271 12.75 2.81 3.77
N GLU A 272 13.96 3.32 3.54
CA GLU A 272 15.05 2.57 2.90
C GLU A 272 15.56 1.43 3.80
N ASP A 273 15.68 1.66 5.10
CA ASP A 273 15.96 0.60 6.07
C ASP A 273 14.85 -0.47 6.06
N ALA A 274 13.58 -0.03 6.01
CA ALA A 274 12.43 -0.94 5.98
C ALA A 274 12.39 -1.77 4.69
N ARG A 275 12.74 -1.14 3.54
CA ARG A 275 12.87 -1.82 2.25
C ARG A 275 13.98 -2.85 2.28
N ALA A 276 15.16 -2.51 2.82
CA ALA A 276 16.27 -3.43 2.95
C ALA A 276 15.88 -4.67 3.77
N LEU A 277 15.18 -4.46 4.90
CA LEU A 277 14.62 -5.56 5.69
C LEU A 277 13.61 -6.39 4.88
N MET A 278 12.69 -5.75 4.17
CA MET A 278 11.68 -6.47 3.38
C MET A 278 12.31 -7.31 2.26
N VAL A 279 13.37 -6.83 1.62
CA VAL A 279 14.13 -7.59 0.62
C VAL A 279 14.80 -8.81 1.24
N ILE A 280 15.38 -8.69 2.45
CA ILE A 280 15.94 -9.83 3.19
C ILE A 280 14.83 -10.85 3.48
N LEU A 281 13.69 -10.40 4.02
CA LEU A 281 12.57 -11.27 4.39
C LEU A 281 11.90 -11.95 3.18
N ALA A 282 11.98 -11.35 1.99
CA ALA A 282 11.43 -11.90 0.75
C ALA A 282 12.41 -12.78 -0.02
N SER A 283 13.66 -12.91 0.46
CA SER A 283 14.68 -13.72 -0.20
C SER A 283 14.42 -15.22 -0.04
N LYS A 284 14.93 -16.02 -0.99
CA LYS A 284 14.81 -17.49 -0.94
C LYS A 284 15.63 -18.11 0.19
N ASN A 285 16.72 -17.46 0.58
CA ASN A 285 17.63 -17.89 1.64
C ASN A 285 17.79 -16.72 2.60
N VAL A 286 16.93 -16.68 3.61
CA VAL A 286 16.93 -15.63 4.62
C VAL A 286 18.08 -15.89 5.60
N ASP A 287 18.85 -14.86 5.92
CA ASP A 287 19.74 -14.87 7.07
C ASP A 287 19.00 -14.25 8.27
N PRO A 288 18.58 -15.04 9.28
CA PRO A 288 17.84 -14.51 10.43
C PRO A 288 18.63 -13.48 11.24
N ALA A 289 19.97 -13.61 11.29
CA ALA A 289 20.81 -12.65 11.99
C ALA A 289 20.86 -11.32 11.22
N ALA A 290 21.03 -11.37 9.89
CA ALA A 290 20.97 -10.18 9.05
C ALA A 290 19.60 -9.49 9.10
N ALA A 291 18.51 -10.27 9.10
CA ALA A 291 17.15 -9.75 9.27
C ALA A 291 16.97 -9.03 10.62
N LYS A 292 17.50 -9.60 11.71
CA LYS A 292 17.46 -8.97 13.04
C LYS A 292 18.26 -7.67 13.09
N THR A 293 19.45 -7.64 12.48
CA THR A 293 20.24 -6.41 12.36
C THR A 293 19.51 -5.35 11.52
N ALA A 294 18.87 -5.75 10.43
CA ALA A 294 18.08 -4.84 9.61
C ALA A 294 16.86 -4.30 10.38
N LEU A 295 16.16 -5.13 11.17
CA LEU A 295 15.08 -4.70 12.04
C LEU A 295 15.54 -3.63 13.05
N GLN A 296 16.70 -3.83 13.69
CA GLN A 296 17.26 -2.83 14.61
C GLN A 296 17.55 -1.49 13.93
N LYS A 297 17.99 -1.50 12.66
CA LYS A 297 18.18 -0.27 11.87
C LYS A 297 16.85 0.44 11.65
N VAL A 298 15.80 -0.28 11.22
CA VAL A 298 14.45 0.27 11.05
C VAL A 298 13.93 0.89 12.35
N GLU A 299 14.13 0.22 13.48
CA GLU A 299 13.75 0.75 14.80
C GLU A 299 14.46 2.07 15.11
N THR A 300 15.76 2.12 14.83
CA THR A 300 16.61 3.29 15.08
C THR A 300 16.19 4.48 14.21
N SER A 301 16.04 4.31 12.90
CA SER A 301 15.62 5.38 12.00
C SER A 301 14.16 5.80 12.22
N THR A 302 13.28 4.86 12.61
CA THR A 302 11.91 5.19 13.02
C THR A 302 11.89 6.02 14.31
N ALA A 303 12.72 5.68 15.30
CA ALA A 303 12.86 6.47 16.52
C ALA A 303 13.37 7.89 16.23
N ALA A 304 14.35 8.04 15.33
CA ALA A 304 14.83 9.35 14.89
C ALA A 304 13.72 10.19 14.23
N LEU A 305 12.93 9.58 13.33
CA LEU A 305 11.77 10.24 12.71
C LEU A 305 10.72 10.67 13.75
N LYS A 306 10.45 9.83 14.75
CA LYS A 306 9.54 10.17 15.85
C LYS A 306 10.05 11.36 16.65
N THR A 307 11.32 11.35 17.03
CA THR A 307 11.96 12.47 17.73
C THR A 307 11.80 13.77 16.93
N HIS A 308 12.06 13.74 15.61
CA HIS A 308 11.81 14.89 14.75
C HIS A 308 10.35 15.37 14.82
N GLY A 309 9.38 14.46 14.76
CA GLY A 309 7.95 14.77 14.85
C GLY A 309 7.51 15.36 16.19
N THR A 310 8.20 15.05 17.30
CA THR A 310 7.89 15.69 18.61
C THR A 310 8.21 17.18 18.62
N SER A 311 9.30 17.57 17.96
CA SER A 311 9.70 18.98 17.80
C SER A 311 8.98 19.69 16.64
N HIS A 312 8.39 18.93 15.71
CA HIS A 312 7.73 19.45 14.51
C HIS A 312 6.35 18.79 14.32
N GLN A 313 5.41 19.05 15.22
CA GLN A 313 4.12 18.33 15.30
C GLN A 313 3.25 18.43 14.04
N THR A 314 3.50 19.41 13.17
CA THR A 314 2.79 19.62 11.91
C THR A 314 3.50 19.02 10.70
N ASP A 315 4.70 18.46 10.88
CA ASP A 315 5.47 17.84 9.79
C ASP A 315 4.70 16.62 9.22
N PRO A 316 4.31 16.65 7.94
CA PRO A 316 3.52 15.57 7.35
C PRO A 316 4.30 14.26 7.25
N TRP A 317 5.64 14.31 7.18
CA TRP A 317 6.46 13.11 7.10
C TRP A 317 6.41 12.32 8.39
N ALA A 318 6.81 12.92 9.52
CA ALA A 318 6.77 12.24 10.81
C ALA A 318 5.35 11.82 11.19
N LYS A 319 4.35 12.67 10.98
CA LYS A 319 2.95 12.38 11.34
C LYS A 319 2.35 11.19 10.59
N ILE A 320 2.74 10.97 9.34
CA ILE A 320 2.19 9.90 8.49
C ILE A 320 3.07 8.65 8.52
N MET A 321 4.39 8.82 8.42
CA MET A 321 5.32 7.70 8.25
C MET A 321 5.64 7.00 9.56
N ALA A 322 5.78 7.72 10.69
CA ALA A 322 6.15 7.07 11.94
C ALA A 322 5.12 6.01 12.40
N PRO A 323 3.80 6.27 12.41
CA PRO A 323 2.81 5.24 12.77
C PRO A 323 2.79 4.04 11.81
N ALA A 324 3.05 4.28 10.51
CA ALA A 324 3.11 3.20 9.52
C ALA A 324 4.33 2.30 9.75
N LEU A 325 5.50 2.89 10.02
CA LEU A 325 6.74 2.18 10.33
C LEU A 325 6.63 1.41 11.65
N GLU A 326 6.01 1.99 12.68
CA GLU A 326 5.74 1.29 13.94
C GLU A 326 4.84 0.07 13.74
N GLY A 327 3.81 0.19 12.88
CA GLY A 327 2.97 -0.93 12.48
C GLY A 327 3.79 -2.04 11.82
N PHE A 328 4.68 -1.69 10.90
CA PHE A 328 5.58 -2.64 10.24
C PHE A 328 6.55 -3.32 11.23
N ILE A 329 7.23 -2.55 12.09
CA ILE A 329 8.13 -3.07 13.13
C ILE A 329 7.38 -4.07 14.03
N ARG A 330 6.16 -3.74 14.47
CA ARG A 330 5.35 -4.62 15.31
C ARG A 330 5.05 -5.94 14.61
N ASP A 331 4.66 -5.91 13.35
CA ASP A 331 4.32 -7.12 12.60
C ASP A 331 5.55 -7.99 12.33
N VAL A 332 6.71 -7.38 12.02
CA VAL A 332 7.98 -8.11 11.89
C VAL A 332 8.39 -8.75 13.21
N LYS A 333 8.28 -8.04 14.34
CA LYS A 333 8.55 -8.60 15.68
C LYS A 333 7.65 -9.77 16.02
N ALA A 334 6.37 -9.70 15.64
CA ALA A 334 5.44 -10.80 15.82
C ALA A 334 5.84 -12.04 14.98
N ALA A 335 6.46 -11.81 13.82
CA ALA A 335 6.96 -12.86 12.93
C ALA A 335 8.35 -13.41 13.31
N GLU A 336 9.19 -12.63 14.02
CA GLU A 336 10.58 -12.99 14.38
C GLU A 336 10.71 -14.39 15.01
N PRO A 337 9.84 -14.84 15.95
CA PRO A 337 9.93 -16.18 16.53
C PRO A 337 9.68 -17.33 15.54
N LYS A 338 9.16 -17.02 14.35
CA LYS A 338 8.88 -17.95 13.25
C LYS A 338 9.74 -17.66 12.02
N LEU A 339 10.77 -16.83 12.18
CA LEU A 339 11.74 -16.56 11.13
C LEU A 339 12.74 -17.71 11.05
N THR A 340 12.88 -18.28 9.86
CA THR A 340 13.79 -19.38 9.54
C THR A 340 14.69 -18.96 8.37
N ASP A 341 15.60 -19.84 7.98
CA ASP A 341 16.40 -19.70 6.75
C ASP A 341 15.54 -19.73 5.46
N GLN A 342 14.33 -20.30 5.55
CA GLN A 342 13.34 -20.29 4.47
C GLN A 342 12.37 -19.09 4.56
N GLY A 343 12.62 -18.14 5.47
CA GLY A 343 11.76 -16.99 5.72
C GLY A 343 10.74 -17.21 6.85
N ILE A 344 9.65 -16.44 6.84
CA ILE A 344 8.62 -16.49 7.88
C ILE A 344 7.76 -17.73 7.65
N SER A 345 7.92 -18.75 8.50
CA SER A 345 7.31 -20.07 8.31
C SER A 345 5.79 -20.10 8.50
N SER A 346 5.20 -19.01 9.01
CA SER A 346 3.76 -18.89 9.25
C SER A 346 3.12 -17.94 8.22
N PRO A 347 2.28 -18.46 7.30
CA PRO A 347 1.53 -17.64 6.36
C PRO A 347 0.68 -16.55 7.05
N ALA A 348 0.18 -16.84 8.26
CA ALA A 348 -0.62 -15.91 9.06
C ALA A 348 0.19 -14.71 9.60
N LEU A 349 1.52 -14.86 9.74
CA LEU A 349 2.41 -13.80 10.20
C LEU A 349 3.06 -13.03 9.04
N PHE A 350 3.30 -13.69 7.90
CA PHE A 350 3.90 -13.05 6.73
C PHE A 350 2.97 -12.01 6.06
N LEU A 351 1.67 -12.31 5.95
CA LEU A 351 0.72 -11.40 5.30
C LEU A 351 0.58 -10.04 6.03
N PRO A 352 0.49 -9.98 7.37
CA PRO A 352 0.61 -8.72 8.11
C PRO A 352 1.88 -7.92 7.78
N VAL A 353 3.05 -8.58 7.76
CA VAL A 353 4.35 -7.93 7.43
C VAL A 353 4.31 -7.29 6.04
N VAL A 354 3.82 -8.01 5.02
CA VAL A 354 3.67 -7.47 3.66
C VAL A 354 2.69 -6.28 3.65
N THR A 355 1.56 -6.42 4.35
CA THR A 355 0.50 -5.40 4.35
C THR A 355 0.93 -4.11 5.06
N SER A 356 1.63 -4.22 6.19
CA SER A 356 2.19 -3.06 6.88
C SER A 356 3.33 -2.44 6.10
N PHE A 357 4.20 -3.22 5.43
CA PHE A 357 5.21 -2.66 4.54
C PHE A 357 4.61 -1.86 3.36
N VAL A 358 3.58 -2.40 2.69
CA VAL A 358 2.85 -1.66 1.65
C VAL A 358 2.23 -0.37 2.24
N SER A 359 1.77 -0.41 3.48
CA SER A 359 1.24 0.78 4.17
C SER A 359 2.32 1.84 4.44
N VAL A 360 3.58 1.45 4.65
CA VAL A 360 4.74 2.34 4.74
C VAL A 360 5.00 3.01 3.37
N VAL A 361 5.02 2.24 2.28
CA VAL A 361 5.17 2.76 0.91
C VAL A 361 4.07 3.77 0.56
N GLU A 362 2.81 3.43 0.84
CA GLU A 362 1.68 4.34 0.67
C GLU A 362 1.77 5.56 1.60
N GLY A 363 2.31 5.37 2.81
CA GLY A 363 2.62 6.43 3.77
C GLY A 363 3.54 7.48 3.16
N LYS A 364 4.62 7.06 2.48
CA LYS A 364 5.57 7.96 1.82
C LYS A 364 4.88 8.81 0.77
N HIS A 365 4.05 8.17 -0.07
CA HIS A 365 3.32 8.88 -1.11
C HIS A 365 2.31 9.89 -0.52
N ARG A 366 1.60 9.54 0.57
CA ARG A 366 0.69 10.46 1.27
C ARG A 366 1.44 11.62 1.93
N ALA A 367 2.58 11.36 2.58
CA ALA A 367 3.42 12.38 3.20
C ALA A 367 3.94 13.38 2.17
N LEU A 368 4.46 12.89 1.04
CA LEU A 368 4.89 13.72 -0.09
C LEU A 368 3.76 14.62 -0.59
N SER A 369 2.59 14.04 -0.86
CA SER A 369 1.42 14.79 -1.34
C SER A 369 1.00 15.89 -0.35
N ARG A 370 1.05 15.60 0.96
CA ARG A 370 0.74 16.58 2.02
C ARG A 370 1.79 17.68 2.14
N SER A 371 3.06 17.34 2.03
CA SER A 371 4.16 18.32 2.01
C SER A 371 4.03 19.26 0.82
N LEU A 372 3.76 18.75 -0.39
CA LEU A 372 3.56 19.57 -1.59
C LEU A 372 2.34 20.50 -1.48
N MET A 373 1.23 20.02 -0.91
CA MET A 373 0.07 20.87 -0.64
C MET A 373 0.37 21.98 0.37
N ALA A 374 1.10 21.67 1.45
CA ALA A 374 1.48 22.66 2.44
C ALA A 374 2.38 23.76 1.83
N LYS A 375 3.33 23.37 0.97
CA LYS A 375 4.20 24.31 0.23
C LYS A 375 3.42 25.21 -0.72
N GLY A 376 2.47 24.65 -1.47
CA GLY A 376 1.60 25.43 -2.37
C GLY A 376 0.72 26.43 -1.62
N GLN A 377 0.21 26.06 -0.45
CA GLN A 377 -0.55 26.97 0.42
C GLN A 377 0.32 28.09 1.01
N ALA A 378 1.55 27.79 1.43
CA ALA A 378 2.49 28.79 1.93
C ALA A 378 2.84 29.83 0.87
N ALA A 379 3.18 29.41 -0.35
CA ALA A 379 3.50 30.30 -1.47
C ALA A 379 2.31 31.22 -1.81
N THR A 380 1.08 30.71 -1.74
CA THR A 380 -0.14 31.51 -1.99
C THR A 380 -0.34 32.58 -0.92
N ARG A 381 -0.10 32.25 0.36
CA ARG A 381 -0.24 33.20 1.47
C ARG A 381 0.79 34.32 1.40
N GLU A 382 2.02 33.99 0.98
CA GLU A 382 3.08 34.97 0.78
C GLU A 382 2.74 35.95 -0.35
N ALA A 383 2.23 35.45 -1.48
CA ALA A 383 1.78 36.27 -2.60
C ALA A 383 0.55 37.15 -2.28
N ALA A 384 -0.27 36.76 -1.30
CA ALA A 384 -1.47 37.50 -0.89
C ALA A 384 -1.20 38.55 0.20
N LYS A 385 0.04 38.71 0.68
CA LYS A 385 0.38 39.71 1.69
C LYS A 385 0.30 41.11 1.04
N PRO A 386 -0.58 42.02 1.51
CA PRO A 386 -0.70 43.35 0.92
C PRO A 386 0.65 44.07 0.97
N ALA A 387 1.01 44.74 -0.13
CA ALA A 387 2.15 45.65 -0.13
C ALA A 387 1.97 46.63 1.04
N ALA A 388 2.99 46.76 1.89
CA ALA A 388 2.95 47.66 3.03
C ALA A 388 2.51 49.06 2.53
N PRO A 389 1.58 49.74 3.23
CA PRO A 389 1.17 51.08 2.84
C PRO A 389 2.42 51.96 2.76
N ALA A 390 2.57 52.64 1.62
CA ALA A 390 3.68 53.56 1.38
C ALA A 390 3.78 54.52 2.58
N ALA A 391 4.99 54.65 3.12
CA ALA A 391 5.25 55.53 4.27
C ALA A 391 4.68 56.92 3.97
N PRO A 392 3.95 57.55 4.92
CA PRO A 392 3.42 58.88 4.72
C PRO A 392 4.57 59.84 4.39
N ALA A 393 4.39 60.61 3.31
CA ALA A 393 5.35 61.62 2.89
C ALA A 393 5.63 62.56 4.07
N ALA A 394 6.91 62.71 4.42
CA ALA A 394 7.34 63.61 5.48
C ALA A 394 6.84 65.03 5.18
N GLU A 395 6.07 65.61 6.10
CA GLU A 395 5.65 67.00 6.02
C GLU A 395 6.89 67.92 6.03
N PRO A 396 6.94 68.96 5.18
CA PRO A 396 8.03 69.91 5.16
C PRO A 396 8.01 70.74 6.45
N GLN A 397 9.11 70.66 7.21
CA GLN A 397 9.37 71.56 8.33
C GLN A 397 9.40 73.00 7.80
N LYS A 398 8.51 73.85 8.33
CA LYS A 398 8.58 75.30 8.14
C LYS A 398 9.57 75.87 9.16
N GLU A 399 10.62 76.51 8.65
CA GLU A 399 11.48 77.46 9.41
C GLU A 399 10.75 78.77 9.70
#